data_AF-V5BWB5-F1
#
_entry.id   AF-V5BWB5-F1
#
_cell.length_a   1.000
_cell.length_b   1.000
_cell.length_c   1.000
_cell.angle_alpha   90.00
_cell.angle_beta   90.00
_cell.angle_gamma   90.00
#
_symmetry.space_group_name_H-M   'P 1'
#
loop_
_entity.id
_entity.type
_entity.pdbx_description
1 polymer ?
#
loop_
_entity_poly.entity_id
_entity_poly.type
_entity_poly.pdbx_seq_one_letter_code
_entity_poly.pdbx_strand_id
1 'polypeptide(L)'
;MYREIGVRDAQAPCPGLCQLILLGLTVCASLAAIMAELAAAKEIGSTSLQHVTLTGVTVLLTWLFMQTMFALHYAHEYYNCRSRNNHGGLEFPGYDLLPDYWDFIYFSFVIGTAAQTADINIISKTIRRIVTLHSVIVFFFNTTILALMVNVAASLL
;
A
#
# COMPACT_ATOMS: atom_id res chain seq x y z
N MET A 1 35.82 17.21 -22.84
CA MET A 1 36.13 16.43 -21.63
C MET A 1 35.04 16.67 -20.57
N TYR A 2 33.79 16.24 -20.83
CA TYR A 2 32.63 16.41 -19.91
C TYR A 2 31.61 15.26 -20.00
N ARG A 3 31.96 14.15 -20.65
CA ARG A 3 31.32 12.85 -20.42
C ARG A 3 32.20 12.16 -19.39
N GLU A 4 31.62 11.60 -18.33
CA GLU A 4 32.17 10.56 -17.41
C GLU A 4 31.77 10.76 -15.92
N ILE A 5 30.98 11.78 -15.54
CA ILE A 5 30.43 11.90 -14.16
C ILE A 5 29.02 11.31 -13.95
N GLY A 6 28.45 10.62 -14.93
CA GLY A 6 27.05 10.15 -14.89
C GLY A 6 26.84 8.65 -14.64
N VAL A 7 27.87 7.88 -14.28
CA VAL A 7 27.79 6.41 -14.20
C VAL A 7 28.33 5.86 -12.86
N ARG A 8 28.39 6.70 -11.81
CA ARG A 8 28.83 6.29 -10.46
C ARG A 8 27.75 6.34 -9.37
N ASP A 9 26.48 6.41 -9.75
CA ASP A 9 25.37 6.07 -8.85
C ASP A 9 24.98 4.61 -9.07
N ALA A 10 25.94 3.73 -8.84
CA ALA A 10 25.69 2.30 -8.74
C ALA A 10 24.85 2.04 -7.49
N GLN A 11 23.56 1.73 -7.72
CA GLN A 11 22.83 0.68 -7.02
C GLN A 11 22.84 0.72 -5.48
N ALA A 12 22.65 1.89 -4.85
CA ALA A 12 21.91 1.88 -3.59
C ALA A 12 20.45 1.56 -3.95
N PRO A 13 19.77 0.57 -3.34
CA PRO A 13 18.34 0.44 -3.56
C PRO A 13 17.71 1.78 -3.20
N CYS A 14 17.06 2.42 -4.19
CA CYS A 14 16.42 3.72 -3.97
C CYS A 14 15.61 3.62 -2.68
N PRO A 15 15.75 4.55 -1.72
CA PRO A 15 15.11 4.43 -0.41
C PRO A 15 13.60 4.14 -0.53
N GLY A 16 12.96 4.68 -1.57
CA GLY A 16 11.57 4.37 -1.91
C GLY A 16 11.30 2.94 -2.41
N LEU A 17 12.19 2.36 -3.22
CA LEU A 17 12.06 0.96 -3.67
C LEU A 17 12.23 -0.01 -2.49
N CYS A 18 13.19 0.26 -1.61
CA CYS A 18 13.38 -0.52 -0.38
C CYS A 18 12.12 -0.48 0.50
N GLN A 19 11.52 0.71 0.68
CA GLN A 19 10.26 0.88 1.41
C GLN A 19 9.11 0.06 0.81
N LEU A 20 8.96 0.07 -0.52
CA LEU A 20 7.90 -0.70 -1.20
C LEU A 20 8.11 -2.22 -1.09
N ILE A 21 9.35 -2.69 -1.21
CA ILE A 21 9.69 -4.10 -1.04
C ILE A 21 9.41 -4.55 0.40
N LEU A 22 9.86 -3.77 1.39
CA LEU A 22 9.61 -4.06 2.80
C LEU A 22 8.11 -4.09 3.10
N LEU A 23 7.35 -3.13 2.59
CA LEU A 23 5.89 -3.11 2.75
C LEU A 23 5.25 -4.36 2.13
N GLY A 24 5.64 -4.71 0.90
CA GLY A 24 5.16 -5.94 0.25
C GLY A 24 5.47 -7.20 1.06
N LEU A 25 6.69 -7.31 1.60
CA LEU A 25 7.08 -8.42 2.47
C LEU A 25 6.26 -8.45 3.76
N THR A 26 6.04 -7.30 4.41
CA THR A 26 5.21 -7.19 5.62
C THR A 26 3.77 -7.62 5.35
N VAL A 27 3.19 -7.20 4.22
CA VAL A 27 1.82 -7.59 3.83
C VAL A 27 1.75 -9.10 3.55
N CYS A 28 2.69 -9.65 2.79
CA CYS A 28 2.75 -11.09 2.53
C CYS A 28 2.92 -11.91 3.82
N ALA A 29 3.80 -11.47 4.73
CA ALA A 29 4.02 -12.12 6.03
C ALA A 29 2.76 -12.05 6.91
N SER A 30 2.05 -10.91 6.93
CA SER A 30 0.79 -10.76 7.66
C SER A 30 -0.29 -11.71 7.11
N LEU A 31 -0.46 -11.78 5.79
CA LEU A 31 -1.42 -12.71 5.17
C LEU A 31 -1.07 -14.18 5.46
N ALA A 32 0.22 -14.54 5.40
CA ALA A 32 0.67 -15.88 5.75
C ALA A 32 0.40 -16.23 7.22
N ALA A 33 0.64 -15.30 8.14
CA ALA A 33 0.35 -15.48 9.56
C ALA A 33 -1.14 -15.67 9.82
N ILE A 34 -2.01 -14.87 9.18
CA ILE A 34 -3.47 -15.00 9.31
C ILE A 34 -3.96 -16.34 8.77
N MET A 35 -3.43 -16.79 7.62
CA MET A 35 -3.77 -18.11 7.06
C MET A 35 -3.34 -19.26 7.99
N ALA A 36 -2.15 -19.16 8.60
CA ALA A 36 -1.66 -20.15 9.55
C ALA A 36 -2.49 -20.18 10.84
N GLU A 37 -2.86 -19.01 11.37
CA GLU A 37 -3.71 -18.88 12.56
C GLU A 37 -5.10 -19.48 12.30
N LEU A 38 -5.69 -19.22 11.14
CA LEU A 38 -6.99 -19.79 10.78
C LEU A 38 -6.94 -21.32 10.61
N ALA A 39 -5.86 -21.85 10.03
CA ALA A 39 -5.65 -23.29 9.91
C ALA A 39 -5.55 -23.96 11.29
N ALA A 40 -4.80 -23.36 12.22
CA ALA A 40 -4.66 -23.85 13.59
C ALA A 40 -5.98 -23.75 14.38
N ALA A 41 -6.74 -22.66 14.22
CA ALA A 41 -8.04 -22.50 14.87
C ALA A 41 -9.06 -23.57 14.43
N LYS A 42 -8.97 -24.00 13.16
CA LYS A 42 -9.82 -25.07 12.63
C LYS A 42 -9.52 -26.44 13.25
N GLU A 43 -8.27 -26.73 13.59
CA GLU A 43 -7.90 -28.00 14.25
C GLU A 43 -8.38 -28.09 15.71
N ILE A 44 -8.46 -26.96 16.40
CA ILE A 44 -8.82 -26.91 17.83
C ILE A 44 -10.35 -26.94 18.04
N GLY A 45 -11.15 -26.71 16.99
CA GLY A 45 -12.62 -26.82 17.01
C GLY A 45 -13.33 -25.75 17.87
N SER A 46 -12.61 -24.73 18.35
CA SER A 46 -13.16 -23.65 19.18
C SER A 46 -12.82 -22.30 18.56
N THR A 47 -13.70 -21.80 17.70
CA THR A 47 -13.63 -20.44 17.18
C THR A 47 -14.13 -19.48 18.25
N SER A 48 -13.28 -19.13 19.21
CA SER A 48 -13.61 -18.14 20.24
C SER A 48 -13.77 -16.75 19.60
N LEU A 49 -14.83 -16.04 19.97
CA LEU A 49 -15.12 -14.67 19.53
C LEU A 49 -13.94 -13.71 19.73
N GLN A 50 -13.12 -13.96 20.76
CA GLN A 50 -11.91 -13.19 21.05
C GLN A 50 -10.85 -13.33 19.96
N HIS A 51 -10.62 -14.54 19.45
CA HIS A 51 -9.66 -14.78 18.36
C HIS A 51 -10.13 -14.09 17.08
N VAL A 52 -11.40 -14.26 16.71
CA VAL A 52 -11.98 -13.60 15.52
C VAL A 52 -11.85 -12.08 15.59
N THR A 53 -12.12 -11.49 16.75
CA THR A 53 -12.00 -10.04 16.96
C THR A 53 -10.54 -9.58 16.84
N LEU A 54 -9.60 -10.30 17.46
CA LEU A 54 -8.19 -9.96 17.42
C LEU A 54 -7.62 -10.06 15.99
N THR A 55 -7.97 -11.11 15.25
CA THR A 55 -7.60 -11.26 13.84
C THR A 55 -8.19 -10.13 13.00
N GLY A 56 -9.47 -9.79 13.19
CA GLY A 56 -10.13 -8.68 12.49
C GLY A 56 -9.43 -7.33 12.73
N VAL A 57 -9.09 -7.02 13.99
CA VAL A 57 -8.33 -5.81 14.34
C VAL A 57 -6.95 -5.81 13.70
N THR A 58 -6.25 -6.94 13.71
CA THR A 58 -4.93 -7.07 13.10
C THR A 58 -4.99 -6.82 11.59
N VAL A 59 -5.99 -7.37 10.92
CA VAL A 59 -6.23 -7.13 9.49
C VAL A 59 -6.48 -5.64 9.20
N LEU A 60 -7.33 -4.99 9.99
CA LEU A 60 -7.61 -3.55 9.83
C LEU A 60 -6.35 -2.70 10.05
N LEU A 61 -5.56 -3.01 11.07
CA LEU A 61 -4.30 -2.30 11.35
C LEU A 61 -3.28 -2.51 10.23
N THR A 62 -3.14 -3.73 9.70
CA THR A 62 -2.28 -4.01 8.54
C THR A 62 -2.72 -3.19 7.32
N TRP A 63 -4.03 -3.12 7.06
CA TRP A 63 -4.56 -2.31 5.95
C TRP A 63 -4.25 -0.82 6.14
N LEU A 64 -4.57 -0.24 7.30
CA LEU A 64 -4.30 1.16 7.59
C LEU A 64 -2.81 1.51 7.50
N PHE A 65 -1.95 0.62 8.02
CA PHE A 65 -0.51 0.79 7.95
C PHE A 65 -0.02 0.80 6.49
N MET A 66 -0.53 -0.11 5.67
CA MET A 66 -0.24 -0.15 4.23
C MET A 66 -0.65 1.14 3.53
N GLN A 67 -1.87 1.64 3.76
CA GLN A 67 -2.33 2.88 3.15
C GLN A 67 -1.50 4.09 3.59
N THR A 68 -1.10 4.13 4.87
CA THR A 68 -0.26 5.20 5.41
C THR A 68 1.15 5.19 4.80
N MET A 69 1.76 4.01 4.66
CA MET A 69 3.08 3.87 4.04
C MET A 69 3.07 4.28 2.57
N PHE A 70 2.03 3.91 1.80
CA PHE A 70 1.88 4.38 0.42
C PHE A 70 1.65 5.89 0.34
N ALA A 71 0.85 6.47 1.24
CA ALA A 71 0.63 7.92 1.29
C ALA A 71 1.94 8.69 1.53
N LEU A 72 2.74 8.26 2.51
CA LEU A 72 4.05 8.85 2.79
C LEU A 72 5.02 8.69 1.60
N HIS A 73 4.98 7.55 0.93
CA HIS A 73 5.79 7.31 -0.26
C HIS A 73 5.41 8.23 -1.42
N TYR A 74 4.10 8.45 -1.66
CA TYR A 74 3.63 9.41 -2.66
C TYR A 74 4.05 10.84 -2.32
N ALA A 75 3.93 11.25 -1.06
CA ALA A 75 4.36 12.57 -0.61
C ALA A 75 5.87 12.76 -0.85
N HIS A 76 6.69 11.79 -0.43
CA HIS A 76 8.13 11.84 -0.59
C HIS A 76 8.54 11.92 -2.08
N GLU A 77 7.94 11.11 -2.95
CA GLU A 77 8.23 11.15 -4.39
C GLU A 77 7.78 12.48 -5.02
N TYR A 78 6.62 13.00 -4.61
CA TYR A 78 6.11 14.29 -5.06
C TYR A 78 7.05 15.45 -4.71
N TYR A 79 7.45 15.54 -3.44
CA TYR A 79 8.34 16.60 -2.96
C TYR A 79 9.77 16.47 -3.50
N ASN A 80 10.29 15.24 -3.69
CA ASN A 80 11.58 15.01 -4.32
C ASN A 80 11.60 15.44 -5.79
N CYS A 81 10.55 15.12 -6.56
CA CYS A 81 10.44 15.56 -7.95
C CYS A 81 10.31 17.09 -8.06
N ARG A 82 9.56 17.71 -7.14
CA ARG A 82 9.39 19.16 -7.08
C ARG A 82 10.71 19.90 -6.83
N SER A 83 11.53 19.40 -5.90
CA SER A 83 12.88 19.91 -5.60
C SER A 83 13.80 19.93 -6.82
N ARG A 84 13.56 19.04 -7.79
CA ARG A 84 14.32 18.93 -9.05
C ARG A 84 13.71 19.73 -10.20
N ASN A 85 12.85 20.73 -9.92
CA ASN A 85 12.10 21.51 -10.91
C ASN A 85 11.27 20.66 -11.89
N ASN A 86 10.82 19.48 -11.45
CA ASN A 86 9.91 18.64 -12.23
C ASN A 86 8.49 18.71 -11.64
N HIS A 87 7.48 18.42 -12.47
CA HIS A 87 6.11 18.25 -12.02
C HIS A 87 6.09 17.02 -11.08
N GLY A 88 5.60 17.17 -9.84
CA GLY A 88 5.66 16.16 -8.76
C GLY A 88 4.96 14.83 -9.02
N GLY A 89 4.55 14.56 -10.26
CA GLY A 89 4.03 13.28 -10.72
C GLY A 89 2.55 13.03 -10.44
N LEU A 90 1.95 13.84 -9.56
CA LEU A 90 0.53 13.91 -9.26
C LEU A 90 0.04 15.34 -9.53
N GLU A 91 -1.14 15.46 -10.11
CA GLU A 91 -1.84 16.71 -10.37
C GLU A 91 -3.12 16.71 -9.52
N PHE A 92 -3.16 17.60 -8.54
CA PHE A 92 -4.25 17.72 -7.58
C PHE A 92 -5.31 18.70 -8.09
N PRO A 93 -6.61 18.42 -7.91
CA PRO A 93 -7.67 19.34 -8.27
C PRO A 93 -7.70 20.55 -7.34
N GLY A 94 -7.99 21.73 -7.89
CA GLY A 94 -7.97 23.01 -7.17
C GLY A 94 -6.78 23.88 -7.58
N TYR A 95 -7.05 25.15 -7.90
CA TYR A 95 -6.02 26.10 -8.31
C TYR A 95 -5.18 26.57 -7.11
N ASP A 96 -3.86 26.54 -7.25
CA ASP A 96 -2.86 27.25 -6.43
C ASP A 96 -2.66 26.86 -4.95
N LEU A 97 -3.01 25.64 -4.53
CA LEU A 97 -2.63 25.13 -3.21
C LEU A 97 -1.57 24.02 -3.34
N LEU A 98 -0.48 24.15 -2.59
CA LEU A 98 0.45 23.04 -2.39
C LEU A 98 -0.33 21.90 -1.70
N PRO A 99 -0.22 20.65 -2.17
CA PRO A 99 -0.96 19.53 -1.59
C PRO A 99 -0.50 19.26 -0.16
N ASP A 100 -1.46 19.11 0.73
CA ASP A 100 -1.23 18.72 2.12
C ASP A 100 -1.05 17.20 2.23
N TYR A 101 -0.52 16.74 3.36
CA TYR A 101 -0.38 15.30 3.63
C TYR A 101 -1.72 14.55 3.54
N TRP A 102 -2.83 15.23 3.80
CA TRP A 102 -4.18 14.69 3.66
C TRP A 102 -4.54 14.30 2.23
N ASP A 103 -4.03 15.01 1.22
CA ASP A 103 -4.31 14.69 -0.19
C ASP A 103 -3.64 13.38 -0.61
N PHE A 104 -2.44 13.10 -0.07
CA PHE A 104 -1.75 11.82 -0.30
C PHE A 104 -2.40 10.66 0.45
N ILE A 105 -2.91 10.91 1.67
CA ILE A 105 -3.71 9.93 2.41
C ILE A 105 -4.97 9.61 1.63
N TYR A 106 -5.71 10.63 1.19
CA TYR A 106 -6.90 10.48 0.38
C TYR A 106 -6.61 9.67 -0.89
N PHE A 107 -5.59 10.04 -1.66
CA PHE A 107 -5.18 9.31 -2.86
C PHE A 107 -4.87 7.84 -2.57
N SER A 108 -4.08 7.57 -1.53
CA SER A 108 -3.71 6.21 -1.13
C SER A 108 -4.95 5.38 -0.74
N PHE A 109 -5.83 5.93 0.09
CA PHE A 109 -7.04 5.25 0.56
C PHE A 109 -8.03 4.95 -0.57
N VAL A 110 -8.23 5.87 -1.53
CA VAL A 110 -9.08 5.62 -2.70
C VAL A 110 -8.54 4.46 -3.53
N ILE A 111 -7.22 4.42 -3.76
CA ILE A 111 -6.58 3.29 -4.45
C ILE A 111 -6.75 1.98 -3.67
N GLY A 112 -6.57 1.99 -2.34
CA GLY A 112 -6.73 0.76 -1.57
C GLY A 112 -8.17 0.32 -1.33
N THR A 113 -9.13 1.22 -1.44
CA THR A 113 -10.54 0.85 -1.27
C THR A 113 -11.12 0.34 -2.58
N ALA A 114 -10.84 1.02 -3.70
CA ALA A 114 -11.54 0.82 -4.96
C ALA A 114 -10.64 0.51 -6.16
N ALA A 115 -9.30 0.50 -6.00
CA ALA A 115 -8.33 0.41 -7.09
C ALA A 115 -8.57 1.43 -8.22
N GLN A 116 -9.17 2.57 -7.90
CA GLN A 116 -9.52 3.62 -8.85
C GLN A 116 -8.70 4.88 -8.57
N THR A 117 -8.29 5.58 -9.62
CA THR A 117 -7.70 6.92 -9.48
C THR A 117 -8.79 7.90 -9.05
N ALA A 118 -8.53 8.65 -7.99
CA ALA A 118 -9.40 9.74 -7.57
C ALA A 118 -9.45 10.87 -8.63
N ASP A 119 -10.05 11.99 -8.25
CA ASP A 119 -9.96 13.30 -8.92
C ASP A 119 -8.50 13.81 -9.08
N ILE A 120 -7.52 13.13 -8.48
CA ILE A 120 -6.07 13.36 -8.63
C ILE A 120 -5.52 12.60 -9.85
N ASN A 121 -4.90 13.33 -10.78
CA ASN A 121 -4.41 12.81 -12.04
C ASN A 121 -2.93 12.38 -11.96
N ILE A 122 -2.58 11.25 -12.61
CA ILE A 122 -1.23 10.67 -12.57
C ILE A 122 -0.43 11.06 -13.84
N ILE A 123 0.43 12.05 -13.69
CA ILE A 123 1.21 12.63 -14.80
C ILE A 123 2.62 12.01 -14.96
N SER A 124 3.19 11.37 -13.92
CA SER A 124 4.51 10.73 -14.00
C SER A 124 4.44 9.23 -14.29
N LYS A 125 5.35 8.74 -15.15
CA LYS A 125 5.54 7.30 -15.41
C LYS A 125 6.00 6.54 -14.15
N THR A 126 6.79 7.17 -13.29
CA THR A 126 7.28 6.55 -12.05
C THR A 126 6.14 6.32 -11.07
N ILE A 127 5.34 7.36 -10.80
CA ILE A 127 4.14 7.27 -9.95
C ILE A 127 3.16 6.23 -10.51
N ARG A 128 2.97 6.18 -11.83
CA ARG A 128 2.08 5.20 -12.45
C ARG A 128 2.48 3.75 -12.14
N ARG A 129 3.78 3.42 -12.19
CA ARG A 129 4.29 2.09 -11.82
C ARG A 129 4.02 1.78 -10.34
N ILE A 130 4.21 2.77 -9.46
CA ILE A 130 3.96 2.62 -8.02
C ILE A 130 2.47 2.38 -7.76
N VAL A 131 1.59 3.15 -8.40
CA VAL A 131 0.14 2.97 -8.30
C VAL A 131 -0.29 1.60 -8.81
N THR A 132 0.27 1.11 -9.92
CA THR A 132 0.00 -0.26 -10.39
C THR A 132 0.39 -1.31 -9.33
N LEU A 133 1.56 -1.18 -8.70
CA LEU A 133 1.98 -2.09 -7.64
C LEU A 133 1.04 -2.01 -6.42
N HIS A 134 0.68 -0.80 -6.00
CA HIS A 134 -0.26 -0.58 -4.90
C HIS A 134 -1.62 -1.26 -5.19
N SER A 135 -2.19 -1.05 -6.38
CA SER A 135 -3.45 -1.67 -6.79
C SER A 135 -3.38 -3.20 -6.80
N VAL A 136 -2.29 -3.79 -7.29
CA VAL A 136 -2.12 -5.26 -7.31
C VAL A 136 -2.05 -5.81 -5.88
N ILE A 137 -1.26 -5.19 -5.00
CA ILE A 137 -1.12 -5.62 -3.60
C ILE A 137 -2.48 -5.56 -2.90
N VAL A 138 -3.22 -4.45 -3.05
CA VAL A 138 -4.50 -4.28 -2.38
C VAL A 138 -5.58 -5.19 -2.97
N PHE A 139 -5.56 -5.46 -4.27
CA PHE A 139 -6.45 -6.46 -4.87
C PHE A 139 -6.32 -7.82 -4.19
N PHE A 140 -5.09 -8.33 -4.03
CA PHE A 140 -4.86 -9.61 -3.37
C PHE A 140 -5.25 -9.55 -1.89
N PHE A 141 -4.87 -8.48 -1.18
CA PHE A 141 -5.22 -8.28 0.23
C PHE A 141 -6.74 -8.33 0.44
N ASN A 142 -7.51 -7.54 -0.32
CA ASN A 142 -8.97 -7.49 -0.24
C ASN A 142 -9.60 -8.85 -0.61
N THR A 143 -9.07 -9.52 -1.63
CA THR A 143 -9.56 -10.84 -2.07
C THR A 143 -9.31 -11.92 -1.01
N THR A 144 -8.13 -11.93 -0.39
CA THR A 144 -7.80 -12.88 0.68
C THR A 144 -8.71 -12.66 1.89
N ILE A 145 -8.94 -11.42 2.30
CA ILE A 145 -9.86 -11.13 3.41
C ILE A 145 -11.27 -11.58 3.07
N LEU A 146 -11.75 -11.33 1.85
CA LEU A 146 -13.07 -11.79 1.43
C LEU A 146 -13.18 -13.33 1.52
N ALA A 147 -12.16 -14.06 1.06
CA ALA A 147 -12.11 -15.52 1.16
C ALA A 147 -12.10 -16.00 2.62
N LEU A 148 -11.32 -15.35 3.48
CA LEU A 148 -11.27 -15.66 4.92
C LEU A 148 -12.63 -15.40 5.59
N MET A 149 -13.28 -14.28 5.28
CA MET A 149 -14.61 -13.94 5.80
C MET A 149 -15.66 -15.00 5.41
N VAL A 150 -15.65 -15.47 4.15
CA VAL A 150 -16.55 -16.54 3.71
C VAL A 150 -16.27 -17.85 4.45
N ASN A 151 -15.00 -18.22 4.64
CA ASN A 151 -14.61 -19.43 5.37
C ASN A 151 -15.06 -19.38 6.84
N VAL A 152 -14.87 -18.23 7.51
CA VAL A 152 -15.34 -18.02 8.89
C VAL A 152 -16.86 -18.06 8.96
N ALA A 153 -17.56 -17.37 8.06
CA ALA A 153 -19.03 -17.38 8.03
C ALA A 153 -19.59 -18.79 7.84
N ALA A 154 -18.98 -19.60 6.97
CA ALA A 154 -19.36 -20.99 6.75
C ALA A 154 -19.10 -21.89 7.97
N SER A 155 -18.14 -21.55 8.83
CA SER A 155 -17.86 -22.30 10.08
C SER A 155 -18.79 -21.96 11.24
N LEU A 156 -19.50 -20.82 11.16
CA LEU A 156 -20.44 -20.36 12.18
C LEU A 156 -21.88 -20.81 11.92
N LEU A 157 -22.18 -21.27 10.69
CA LEU A 157 -23.46 -21.87 10.28
C LEU A 157 -23.42 -23.39 10.49
#